data_AF-A0A1B9GVU0-F1
#
_entry.id   AF-A0A1B9GVU0-F1
#
_cell.length_a   1.000
_cell.length_b   1.000
_cell.length_c   1.000
_cell.angle_alpha   90.00
_cell.angle_beta   90.00
_cell.angle_gamma   90.00
#
_symmetry.space_group_name_H-M   'P 1'
#
loop_
_entity.id
_entity.type
_entity.pdbx_description
1 polymer ?
#
loop_
_entity_poly.entity_id
_entity_poly.type
_entity_poly.pdbx_seq_one_letter_code
_entity_poly.pdbx_strand_id
1 'polypeptide(L)'
;MLDVTRIPLDPLFALLPKTHPQTEKDILLGLATIGFVQLLLATPYTPGWRLFRAAVGAPIACGLFGWVIVAAVDVYDINQWGVAILSASFIFKVFEYFLFFPPEEHCHRLVPRSSSRSTKSSGHSNGDTPTSKLKARSEDTTSVGVNETQEEEALVPEPVPAGFTWAKLCWAASLWFSYRGIGWNYVCPLPRSAYQPPYTRQSSRKAFLIKQLKMWVFGYLVDDFFRAYRNCSSAAPFFSGLPGIAPPYSSLTQYERAIYSIAVVVRVWFGLINSHIGWSMGMVILGGILGWETEMFAPWGWPPLFGGLVELWKHPGLSTMWSRTWQGYNRRWLYVLGWIGIGENILGFTHTGISSHPTIPPKAPSDLTSSTAVNTPHPSGHVSPSHPLPTTPPKLPTKRMSTKLMLQNLVKSFVVFTLSGLHHDVGSLACLIKNHPPGAPIYTHHLFRLTAFFVLQPVGLTIEALVKTLWRSWKAKAHPEWKKTPTPTSSSDSSPKSSNALSGGEPAWLIRTERILGFAWTWIWLGWTARWFVEGMAQLGNYRRGEGREEFWSLFGGLIYGKWYI
;
A
#
# COMPACT_ATOMS: atom_id res chain seq x y z
N MET A 1 -14.27 -38.06 4.76
CA MET A 1 -13.62 -36.74 4.85
C MET A 1 -14.15 -35.95 3.67
N LEU A 2 -15.05 -34.97 3.90
CA LEU A 2 -15.57 -34.13 2.81
C LEU A 2 -14.36 -33.44 2.15
N ASP A 3 -14.15 -33.66 0.86
CA ASP A 3 -13.15 -32.93 0.10
C ASP A 3 -13.68 -31.50 -0.10
N VAL A 4 -13.51 -30.65 0.93
CA VAL A 4 -14.00 -29.25 1.01
C VAL A 4 -13.50 -28.40 -0.19
N THR A 5 -12.51 -28.91 -0.95
CA THR A 5 -11.97 -28.29 -2.16
C THR A 5 -12.83 -28.49 -3.42
N ARG A 6 -13.83 -29.38 -3.37
CA ARG A 6 -14.73 -29.70 -4.49
C ARG A 6 -16.19 -29.38 -4.21
N ILE A 7 -16.45 -28.29 -3.50
CA ILE A 7 -17.83 -27.79 -3.38
C ILE A 7 -18.20 -27.15 -4.73
N PRO A 8 -19.27 -27.60 -5.40
CA PRO A 8 -19.70 -27.03 -6.66
C PRO A 8 -20.19 -25.59 -6.48
N LEU A 9 -19.79 -24.71 -7.38
CA LEU A 9 -20.17 -23.30 -7.41
C LEU A 9 -21.23 -23.01 -8.48
N ASP A 10 -21.65 -24.01 -9.26
CA ASP A 10 -22.69 -23.84 -10.28
C ASP A 10 -23.98 -23.19 -9.74
N PRO A 11 -24.47 -23.52 -8.51
CA PRO A 11 -25.63 -22.83 -7.94
C PRO A 11 -25.39 -21.34 -7.68
N LEU A 12 -24.17 -20.96 -7.29
CA LEU A 12 -23.81 -19.56 -7.07
C LEU A 12 -23.72 -18.81 -8.41
N PHE A 13 -23.08 -19.43 -9.41
CA PHE A 13 -22.94 -18.84 -10.74
C PHE A 13 -24.30 -18.69 -11.45
N ALA A 14 -25.25 -19.57 -11.20
CA ALA A 14 -26.62 -19.46 -11.69
C ALA A 14 -27.39 -18.25 -11.11
N LEU A 15 -26.97 -17.72 -9.96
CA LEU A 15 -27.57 -16.52 -9.33
C LEU A 15 -26.90 -15.22 -9.78
N LEU A 16 -25.79 -15.29 -10.51
CA LEU A 16 -25.10 -14.10 -11.01
C LEU A 16 -25.91 -13.46 -12.15
N PRO A 17 -25.85 -12.12 -12.28
CA PRO A 17 -26.47 -11.45 -13.42
C PRO A 17 -25.85 -11.92 -14.72
N LYS A 18 -26.63 -11.85 -15.80
CA LYS A 18 -26.13 -12.12 -17.15
C LYS A 18 -24.98 -11.15 -17.46
N THR A 19 -23.88 -11.69 -17.97
CA THR A 19 -22.71 -10.91 -18.34
C THR A 19 -22.94 -10.12 -19.62
N HIS A 20 -22.24 -8.98 -19.73
CA HIS A 20 -22.19 -8.17 -20.94
C HIS A 20 -20.77 -7.62 -21.16
N PRO A 21 -20.40 -7.30 -22.43
CA PRO A 21 -19.16 -6.60 -22.71
C PRO A 21 -19.11 -5.27 -21.96
N GLN A 22 -18.00 -4.96 -21.31
CA GLN A 22 -17.84 -3.71 -20.56
C GLN A 22 -18.10 -2.50 -21.45
N THR A 23 -18.94 -1.59 -20.97
CA THR A 23 -19.31 -0.35 -21.67
C THR A 23 -18.88 0.88 -20.88
N GLU A 24 -18.96 2.06 -21.51
CA GLU A 24 -18.76 3.34 -20.83
C GLU A 24 -19.71 3.53 -19.64
N LYS A 25 -20.92 2.95 -19.69
CA LYS A 25 -21.90 3.02 -18.60
C LYS A 25 -21.39 2.30 -17.35
N ASP A 26 -20.66 1.19 -17.49
CA ASP A 26 -20.09 0.47 -16.35
C ASP A 26 -18.97 1.28 -15.69
N ILE A 27 -18.17 1.99 -16.50
CA ILE A 27 -17.15 2.92 -16.00
C ILE A 27 -17.80 4.08 -15.25
N LEU A 28 -18.82 4.71 -15.86
CA LEU A 28 -19.59 5.79 -15.24
C LEU A 28 -20.28 5.32 -13.95
N LEU A 29 -20.78 4.08 -13.90
CA LEU A 29 -21.38 3.51 -12.70
C LEU A 29 -20.35 3.42 -11.57
N GLY A 30 -19.15 2.92 -11.85
CA GLY A 30 -18.06 2.87 -10.88
C GLY A 30 -17.69 4.27 -10.35
N LEU A 31 -17.53 5.25 -11.24
CA LEU A 31 -17.22 6.64 -10.89
C LEU A 31 -18.36 7.31 -10.12
N ALA A 32 -19.61 7.10 -10.52
CA ALA A 32 -20.79 7.62 -9.84
C ALA A 32 -20.92 7.01 -8.43
N THR A 33 -20.58 5.73 -8.27
CA THR A 33 -20.56 5.06 -6.96
C THR A 33 -19.52 5.67 -6.04
N ILE A 34 -18.34 6.03 -6.56
CA ILE A 34 -17.33 6.80 -5.81
C ILE A 34 -17.91 8.15 -5.35
N GLY A 35 -18.53 8.89 -6.27
CA GLY A 35 -19.19 10.17 -5.95
C GLY A 35 -20.28 10.02 -4.89
N PHE A 36 -21.12 8.98 -5.00
CA PHE A 36 -22.15 8.64 -4.01
C PHE A 36 -21.54 8.41 -2.62
N VAL A 37 -20.46 7.62 -2.52
CA VAL A 37 -19.77 7.40 -1.24
C VAL A 37 -19.19 8.70 -0.67
N GLN A 38 -18.62 9.56 -1.51
CA GLN A 38 -18.11 10.87 -1.08
C GLN A 38 -19.21 11.81 -0.59
N LEU A 39 -20.37 11.81 -1.25
CA LEU A 39 -21.55 12.57 -0.81
C LEU A 39 -22.07 12.05 0.53
N LEU A 40 -22.12 10.73 0.73
CA LEU A 40 -22.48 10.14 2.00
C LEU A 40 -21.49 10.51 3.11
N LEU A 41 -20.19 10.50 2.82
CA LEU A 41 -19.16 11.00 3.76
C LEU A 41 -19.30 12.50 4.04
N ALA A 42 -19.87 13.27 3.11
CA ALA A 42 -20.11 14.69 3.30
C ALA A 42 -21.25 15.00 4.28
N THR A 43 -22.08 14.02 4.63
CA THR A 43 -23.15 14.18 5.63
C THR A 43 -22.58 14.42 7.05
N PRO A 44 -23.35 14.98 8.00
CA PRO A 44 -22.95 15.08 9.40
C PRO A 44 -22.72 13.71 10.04
N TYR A 45 -21.72 13.58 10.91
CA TYR A 45 -21.45 12.36 11.65
C TYR A 45 -22.33 12.27 12.93
N THR A 46 -23.62 12.07 12.73
CA THR A 46 -24.62 11.89 13.81
C THR A 46 -25.10 10.43 13.83
N PRO A 47 -25.68 9.92 14.95
CA PRO A 47 -26.15 8.54 15.04
C PRO A 47 -27.08 8.11 13.89
N GLY A 48 -28.01 8.96 13.48
CA GLY A 48 -28.92 8.68 12.35
C GLY A 48 -28.19 8.53 11.01
N TRP A 49 -27.28 9.44 10.70
CA TRP A 49 -26.47 9.37 9.48
C TRP A 49 -25.49 8.19 9.48
N ARG A 50 -24.93 7.84 10.64
CA ARG A 50 -24.10 6.64 10.80
C ARG A 50 -24.89 5.38 10.46
N LEU A 51 -26.08 5.24 11.02
CA LEU A 51 -26.97 4.13 10.73
C LEU A 51 -27.35 4.10 9.24
N PHE A 52 -27.68 5.25 8.65
CA PHE A 52 -28.00 5.34 7.22
C PHE A 52 -26.83 4.93 6.32
N ARG A 53 -25.61 5.42 6.60
CA ARG A 53 -24.40 5.03 5.87
C ARG A 53 -24.16 3.52 5.96
N ALA A 54 -24.32 2.92 7.14
CA ALA A 54 -24.07 1.50 7.35
C ALA A 54 -25.17 0.60 6.78
N ALA A 55 -26.45 0.93 6.98
CA ALA A 55 -27.59 0.09 6.64
C ALA A 55 -28.11 0.28 5.21
N VAL A 56 -27.87 1.45 4.60
CA VAL A 56 -28.38 1.78 3.25
C VAL A 56 -27.23 2.10 2.30
N GLY A 57 -26.37 3.05 2.69
CA GLY A 57 -25.27 3.52 1.84
C GLY A 57 -24.29 2.41 1.47
N ALA A 58 -23.84 1.63 2.46
CA ALA A 58 -22.88 0.55 2.25
C ALA A 58 -23.46 -0.57 1.37
N PRO A 59 -24.65 -1.15 1.63
CA PRO A 59 -25.22 -2.17 0.74
C PRO A 59 -25.37 -1.71 -0.71
N ILE A 60 -25.82 -0.47 -0.94
CA ILE A 60 -25.95 0.09 -2.30
C ILE A 60 -24.56 0.19 -2.95
N ALA A 61 -23.60 0.84 -2.30
CA ALA A 61 -22.26 1.01 -2.87
C ALA A 61 -21.58 -0.33 -3.14
N CYS A 62 -21.71 -1.29 -2.22
CA CYS A 62 -21.17 -2.64 -2.37
C CYS A 62 -21.85 -3.40 -3.52
N GLY A 63 -23.17 -3.27 -3.67
CA GLY A 63 -23.91 -3.87 -4.79
C GLY A 63 -23.49 -3.28 -6.14
N LEU A 64 -23.28 -1.97 -6.23
CA LEU A 64 -22.85 -1.31 -7.46
C LEU A 64 -21.40 -1.66 -7.85
N PHE A 65 -20.47 -1.67 -6.89
CA PHE A 65 -19.12 -2.17 -7.18
C PHE A 65 -19.12 -3.67 -7.48
N GLY A 66 -19.97 -4.44 -6.80
CA GLY A 66 -20.16 -5.87 -7.06
C GLY A 66 -20.68 -6.12 -8.48
N TRP A 67 -21.61 -5.31 -8.97
CA TRP A 67 -22.10 -5.37 -10.35
C TRP A 67 -20.96 -5.24 -11.36
N VAL A 68 -20.05 -4.28 -11.17
CA VAL A 68 -18.87 -4.10 -12.03
C VAL A 68 -17.96 -5.35 -12.02
N ILE A 69 -17.92 -6.10 -10.92
CA ILE A 69 -17.11 -7.32 -10.81
C ILE A 69 -17.75 -8.50 -11.57
N VAL A 70 -19.07 -8.68 -11.44
CA VAL A 70 -19.74 -9.92 -11.89
C VAL A 70 -20.47 -9.80 -13.23
N ALA A 71 -20.88 -8.60 -13.65
CA ALA A 71 -21.66 -8.39 -14.86
C ALA A 71 -20.81 -7.87 -16.03
N ALA A 72 -19.90 -6.93 -15.77
CA ALA A 72 -19.07 -6.31 -16.79
C ALA A 72 -17.84 -7.17 -17.11
N VAL A 73 -17.74 -7.57 -18.38
CA VAL A 73 -16.62 -8.37 -18.88
C VAL A 73 -15.78 -7.52 -19.83
N ASP A 74 -14.55 -7.21 -19.41
CA ASP A 74 -13.55 -6.54 -20.23
C ASP A 74 -13.28 -7.39 -21.47
N VAL A 75 -13.55 -6.86 -22.66
CA VAL A 75 -13.33 -7.55 -23.93
C VAL A 75 -11.84 -7.84 -24.15
N TYR A 76 -10.96 -7.01 -23.59
CA TYR A 76 -9.54 -6.96 -23.92
C TYR A 76 -8.63 -7.83 -23.03
N ASP A 77 -9.17 -8.44 -21.97
CA ASP A 77 -8.45 -9.27 -20.97
C ASP A 77 -7.31 -8.57 -20.21
N ILE A 78 -6.96 -7.35 -20.59
CA ILE A 78 -5.86 -6.61 -19.96
C ILE A 78 -6.22 -6.27 -18.52
N ASN A 79 -7.47 -5.89 -18.28
CA ASN A 79 -7.89 -5.26 -17.03
C ASN A 79 -8.93 -6.06 -16.25
N GLN A 80 -9.49 -7.16 -16.79
CA GLN A 80 -10.53 -7.97 -16.11
C GLN A 80 -10.21 -8.26 -14.64
N TRP A 81 -9.04 -8.84 -14.38
CA TRP A 81 -8.60 -9.17 -13.01
C TRP A 81 -8.34 -7.91 -12.16
N GLY A 82 -7.70 -6.90 -12.75
CA GLY A 82 -7.32 -5.67 -12.05
C GLY A 82 -8.51 -4.79 -11.65
N VAL A 83 -9.50 -4.64 -12.53
CA VAL A 83 -10.74 -3.86 -12.30
C VAL A 83 -11.57 -4.52 -11.22
N ALA A 84 -11.66 -5.85 -11.22
CA ALA A 84 -12.36 -6.59 -10.17
C ALA A 84 -11.71 -6.38 -8.80
N ILE A 85 -10.38 -6.46 -8.72
CA ILE A 85 -9.61 -6.21 -7.49
C ILE A 85 -9.73 -4.77 -7.02
N LEU A 86 -9.72 -3.80 -7.95
CA LEU A 86 -9.93 -2.40 -7.64
C LEU A 86 -11.33 -2.17 -7.05
N SER A 87 -12.36 -2.73 -7.67
CA SER A 87 -13.75 -2.65 -7.21
C SER A 87 -13.93 -3.31 -5.84
N ALA A 88 -13.29 -4.47 -5.61
CA ALA A 88 -13.24 -5.10 -4.29
C ALA A 88 -12.53 -4.20 -3.24
N SER A 89 -11.47 -3.49 -3.64
CA SER A 89 -10.79 -2.54 -2.75
C SER A 89 -11.70 -1.38 -2.37
N PHE A 90 -12.55 -0.91 -3.29
CA PHE A 90 -13.57 0.09 -2.99
C PHE A 90 -14.62 -0.43 -2.02
N ILE A 91 -15.07 -1.67 -2.18
CA ILE A 91 -15.98 -2.34 -1.22
C ILE A 91 -15.36 -2.36 0.18
N PHE A 92 -14.08 -2.75 0.30
CA PHE A 92 -13.41 -2.76 1.61
C PHE A 92 -13.27 -1.35 2.21
N LYS A 93 -13.07 -0.31 1.39
CA LYS A 93 -13.09 1.08 1.88
C LYS A 93 -14.46 1.53 2.35
N VAL A 94 -15.53 1.12 1.67
CA VAL A 94 -16.90 1.38 2.13
C VAL A 94 -17.10 0.76 3.51
N PHE A 95 -16.66 -0.49 3.71
CA PHE A 95 -16.71 -1.12 5.03
C PHE A 95 -15.82 -0.43 6.08
N GLU A 96 -14.59 -0.04 5.71
CA GLU A 96 -13.71 0.76 6.58
C GLU A 96 -14.44 2.04 7.03
N TYR A 97 -14.96 2.83 6.09
CA TYR A 97 -15.46 4.17 6.40
C TYR A 97 -16.87 4.22 6.98
N PHE A 98 -17.74 3.25 6.67
CA PHE A 98 -19.13 3.29 7.11
C PHE A 98 -19.43 2.36 8.27
N LEU A 99 -18.65 1.29 8.47
CA LEU A 99 -18.95 0.27 9.48
C LEU A 99 -17.86 0.20 10.56
N PHE A 100 -16.61 -0.07 10.17
CA PHE A 100 -15.60 -0.52 11.14
C PHE A 100 -14.78 0.62 11.75
N PHE A 101 -14.36 1.59 10.93
CA PHE A 101 -13.48 2.68 11.32
C PHE A 101 -13.89 3.99 10.66
N PRO A 102 -15.04 4.58 11.08
CA PRO A 102 -15.50 5.83 10.51
C PRO A 102 -14.44 6.94 10.59
N PRO A 103 -14.16 7.62 9.46
CA PRO A 103 -12.99 8.48 9.38
C PRO A 103 -13.12 9.71 10.27
N GLU A 104 -14.32 10.18 10.61
CA GLU A 104 -14.52 11.31 11.52
C GLU A 104 -13.98 11.07 12.93
N GLU A 105 -13.93 9.82 13.39
CA GLU A 105 -13.40 9.46 14.72
C GLU A 105 -11.97 8.93 14.65
N HIS A 106 -11.61 8.28 13.55
CA HIS A 106 -10.38 7.50 13.46
C HIS A 106 -9.33 8.10 12.54
N CYS A 107 -9.70 8.89 11.53
CA CYS A 107 -8.78 9.40 10.50
C CYS A 107 -8.67 10.92 10.56
N HIS A 108 -7.44 11.43 10.67
CA HIS A 108 -7.18 12.87 10.59
C HIS A 108 -5.98 13.16 9.72
N ARG A 109 -6.06 14.25 8.96
CA ARG A 109 -4.94 14.80 8.21
C ARG A 109 -3.99 15.50 9.19
N LEU A 110 -2.71 15.47 8.88
CA LEU A 110 -1.68 16.16 9.65
C LEU A 110 -1.29 17.46 8.94
N VAL A 111 -1.47 18.59 9.62
CA VAL A 111 -1.15 19.93 9.11
C VAL A 111 -0.11 20.61 9.99
N PRO A 112 0.77 21.45 9.43
CA PRO A 112 1.69 22.26 10.23
C PRO A 112 0.94 23.18 11.21
N ARG A 113 1.45 23.34 12.44
CA ARG A 113 0.78 24.11 13.50
C ARG A 113 0.54 25.58 13.13
N SER A 114 1.39 26.20 12.31
CA SER A 114 1.21 27.56 11.80
C SER A 114 -0.03 27.66 10.91
N SER A 115 -0.29 26.65 10.06
CA SER A 115 -1.47 26.58 9.20
C SER A 115 -2.76 26.41 10.00
N SER A 116 -2.72 25.71 11.14
CA SER A 116 -3.87 25.56 12.04
C SER A 116 -4.27 26.87 12.75
N ARG A 117 -3.37 27.85 12.91
CA ARG A 117 -3.68 29.14 13.55
C ARG A 117 -4.36 30.13 12.61
N SER A 118 -4.05 30.08 11.31
CA SER A 118 -4.66 30.93 10.29
C SER A 118 -6.19 30.75 10.17
N THR A 119 -6.71 29.57 10.45
CA THR A 119 -8.16 29.28 10.36
C THR A 119 -8.97 29.73 11.58
N LYS A 120 -8.32 30.20 12.65
CA LYS A 120 -9.01 30.73 13.85
C LYS A 120 -9.18 32.26 13.88
N SER A 121 -8.69 33.01 12.88
CA SER A 121 -8.80 34.48 12.87
C SER A 121 -9.73 35.07 11.80
N SER A 122 -10.58 34.28 11.15
CA SER A 122 -11.66 34.83 10.32
C SER A 122 -12.91 35.07 11.18
N GLY A 123 -12.81 36.00 12.12
CA GLY A 123 -13.92 36.64 12.79
C GLY A 123 -13.82 38.14 12.52
N HIS A 124 -14.73 38.66 11.70
CA HIS A 124 -15.01 40.07 11.39
C HIS A 124 -13.91 41.12 11.62
N SER A 125 -13.35 41.61 10.51
CA SER A 125 -13.09 43.04 10.35
C SER A 125 -13.15 43.41 8.86
N ASN A 126 -14.10 44.29 8.52
CA ASN A 126 -14.20 44.95 7.22
C ASN A 126 -12.93 45.77 6.91
N GLY A 127 -12.59 45.89 5.64
CA GLY A 127 -11.71 46.97 5.14
C GLY A 127 -10.60 46.50 4.20
N ASP A 128 -10.86 46.71 2.91
CA ASP A 128 -9.92 47.09 1.84
C ASP A 128 -8.76 46.16 1.42
N THR A 129 -8.89 45.68 0.18
CA THR A 129 -7.78 45.40 -0.74
C THR A 129 -7.40 46.72 -1.46
N PRO A 130 -6.21 46.89 -2.13
CA PRO A 130 -5.37 45.86 -2.74
C PRO A 130 -3.82 46.06 -2.69
N THR A 131 -3.10 45.00 -3.07
CA THR A 131 -1.76 44.99 -3.74
C THR A 131 -0.56 45.72 -3.11
N SER A 132 0.51 44.97 -2.77
CA SER A 132 1.84 45.23 -3.36
C SER A 132 2.82 44.06 -3.16
N LYS A 133 3.54 43.74 -4.23
CA LYS A 133 4.82 43.03 -4.20
C LYS A 133 5.84 43.98 -3.57
N LEU A 134 6.59 43.56 -2.56
CA LEU A 134 7.83 44.25 -2.19
C LEU A 134 8.92 43.26 -1.77
N LYS A 135 9.94 43.22 -2.64
CA LYS A 135 11.33 42.90 -2.34
C LYS A 135 11.77 43.65 -1.08
N ALA A 136 12.52 42.99 -0.21
CA ALA A 136 13.41 43.68 0.72
C ALA A 136 14.81 43.05 0.62
N ARG A 137 15.78 43.90 0.28
CA ARG A 137 17.23 43.70 0.30
C ARG A 137 17.76 44.47 1.52
N SER A 138 18.82 43.93 2.17
CA SER A 138 19.83 44.53 3.07
C SER A 138 19.57 45.95 3.57
N GLU A 139 19.80 46.33 4.82
CA GLU A 139 20.86 45.96 5.76
C GLU A 139 20.54 46.76 7.05
N ASP A 140 20.56 46.15 8.24
CA ASP A 140 21.18 46.82 9.37
C ASP A 140 21.52 45.82 10.48
N THR A 141 22.74 45.98 10.99
CA THR A 141 23.48 44.97 11.73
C THR A 141 23.37 45.26 13.23
N THR A 142 22.68 44.41 13.98
CA THR A 142 23.00 44.19 15.40
C THR A 142 22.89 42.71 15.71
N SER A 143 24.06 42.14 15.98
CA SER A 143 24.33 40.74 16.24
C SER A 143 23.63 40.23 17.51
N VAL A 144 22.61 39.39 17.33
CA VAL A 144 22.21 38.38 18.31
C VAL A 144 22.11 37.04 17.59
N GLY A 145 22.96 36.12 18.02
CA GLY A 145 23.20 34.74 17.57
C GLY A 145 22.16 34.12 16.63
N VAL A 146 22.57 33.96 15.37
CA VAL A 146 22.02 32.98 14.44
C VAL A 146 22.34 31.59 14.96
N ASN A 147 21.37 30.99 15.65
CA ASN A 147 21.21 29.55 15.77
C ASN A 147 19.77 29.21 15.35
N GLU A 148 19.40 29.54 14.11
CA GLU A 148 18.23 28.93 13.47
C GLU A 148 18.57 27.46 13.15
N THR A 149 18.53 26.64 14.20
CA THR A 149 18.10 25.26 14.02
C THR A 149 16.70 25.34 13.44
N GLN A 150 16.47 24.71 12.28
CA GLN A 150 15.13 24.53 11.70
C GLN A 150 14.23 23.96 12.80
N GLU A 151 13.45 24.82 13.48
CA GLU A 151 12.44 24.37 14.41
C GLU A 151 11.42 23.58 13.60
N GLU A 152 11.45 22.27 13.80
CA GLU A 152 10.56 21.32 13.17
C GLU A 152 9.14 21.65 13.56
N GLU A 153 8.42 22.27 12.62
CA GLU A 153 7.07 22.71 12.86
C GLU A 153 6.18 21.53 13.25
N ALA A 154 5.73 21.51 14.51
CA ALA A 154 4.93 20.43 15.05
C ALA A 154 3.65 20.24 14.21
N LEU A 155 3.37 19.00 13.78
CA LEU A 155 2.16 18.67 13.04
C LEU A 155 1.00 18.43 14.01
N VAL A 156 -0.17 18.97 13.69
CA VAL A 156 -1.40 18.80 14.47
C VAL A 156 -2.52 18.19 13.61
N PRO A 157 -3.49 17.47 14.22
CA PRO A 157 -4.67 17.00 13.51
C PRO A 157 -5.49 18.15 12.91
N GLU A 158 -5.81 18.06 11.63
CA GLU A 158 -6.77 18.95 10.97
C GLU A 158 -8.19 18.68 11.54
N PRO A 159 -8.94 19.72 11.91
CA PRO A 159 -10.34 19.55 12.31
C PRO A 159 -11.17 18.96 11.17
N VAL A 160 -12.09 18.06 11.51
CA VAL A 160 -13.06 17.55 10.53
C VAL A 160 -14.02 18.68 10.14
N PRO A 161 -14.18 19.00 8.84
CA PRO A 161 -15.10 20.06 8.43
C PRO A 161 -16.56 19.74 8.78
N ALA A 162 -17.41 20.77 8.88
CA ALA A 162 -18.84 20.58 9.15
C ALA A 162 -19.55 19.83 8.01
N GLY A 163 -20.56 19.01 8.34
CA GLY A 163 -21.35 18.27 7.36
C GLY A 163 -22.09 19.18 6.38
N PHE A 164 -22.39 18.66 5.19
CA PHE A 164 -23.03 19.37 4.07
C PHE A 164 -22.30 20.62 3.59
N THR A 165 -20.99 20.70 3.82
CA THR A 165 -20.16 21.79 3.30
C THR A 165 -19.30 21.31 2.14
N TRP A 166 -18.94 22.23 1.25
CA TRP A 166 -17.95 21.98 0.21
C TRP A 166 -16.61 21.52 0.78
N ALA A 167 -16.19 22.11 1.91
CA ALA A 167 -14.97 21.71 2.62
C ALA A 167 -15.00 20.24 3.05
N LYS A 168 -16.13 19.75 3.56
CA LYS A 168 -16.30 18.34 3.92
C LYS A 168 -16.30 17.43 2.70
N LEU A 169 -16.90 17.84 1.59
CA LEU A 169 -16.85 17.06 0.35
C LEU A 169 -15.42 16.96 -0.20
N CYS A 170 -14.66 18.05 -0.20
CA CYS A 170 -13.23 18.04 -0.56
C CYS A 170 -12.39 17.17 0.38
N TRP A 171 -12.69 17.20 1.69
CA TRP A 171 -12.07 16.32 2.67
C TRP A 171 -12.39 14.84 2.39
N ALA A 172 -13.65 14.51 2.10
CA ALA A 172 -14.10 13.16 1.77
C ALA A 172 -13.47 12.65 0.47
N ALA A 173 -13.40 13.49 -0.57
CA ALA A 173 -12.74 13.16 -1.83
C ALA A 173 -11.24 12.88 -1.62
N SER A 174 -10.55 13.74 -0.85
CA SER A 174 -9.15 13.53 -0.50
C SER A 174 -8.92 12.24 0.26
N LEU A 175 -9.77 11.93 1.24
CA LEU A 175 -9.72 10.67 1.98
C LEU A 175 -9.89 9.46 1.05
N TRP A 176 -10.90 9.50 0.17
CA TRP A 176 -11.21 8.42 -0.75
C TRP A 176 -10.03 8.06 -1.65
N PHE A 177 -9.38 9.08 -2.23
CA PHE A 177 -8.24 8.87 -3.12
C PHE A 177 -6.90 8.70 -2.40
N SER A 178 -6.82 8.97 -1.08
CA SER A 178 -5.64 8.67 -0.26
C SER A 178 -5.58 7.19 0.15
N TYR A 179 -5.40 6.31 -0.83
CA TYR A 179 -5.26 4.86 -0.62
C TYR A 179 -4.16 4.47 0.37
N ARG A 180 -3.05 5.20 0.32
CA ARG A 180 -1.88 4.94 1.17
C ARG A 180 -1.86 5.76 2.46
N GLY A 181 -2.86 6.63 2.65
CA GLY A 181 -2.94 7.53 3.81
C GLY A 181 -1.81 8.56 3.87
N ILE A 182 -1.28 9.02 2.73
CA ILE A 182 -0.15 9.96 2.72
C ILE A 182 -0.60 11.30 3.32
N GLY A 183 0.04 11.76 4.40
CA GLY A 183 -0.42 12.96 5.11
C GLY A 183 -1.60 12.74 6.07
N TRP A 184 -2.01 11.48 6.27
CA TRP A 184 -2.99 11.06 7.26
C TRP A 184 -2.30 10.24 8.38
N ASN A 185 -2.97 10.08 9.51
CA ASN A 185 -2.47 9.30 10.65
C ASN A 185 -2.26 7.80 10.34
N TYR A 186 -2.96 7.23 9.36
CA TYR A 186 -2.81 5.84 8.91
C TYR A 186 -2.01 5.70 7.61
N VAL A 187 -0.81 6.28 7.58
CA VAL A 187 0.11 6.18 6.45
C VAL A 187 0.78 4.80 6.38
N CYS A 188 0.88 4.22 5.19
CA CYS A 188 1.71 3.04 5.01
C CYS A 188 3.20 3.40 5.16
N PRO A 189 4.05 2.56 5.79
CA PRO A 189 5.49 2.78 5.83
C PRO A 189 6.07 2.99 4.44
N LEU A 190 6.65 4.18 4.20
CA LEU A 190 7.18 4.53 2.90
C LEU A 190 8.68 4.21 2.79
N PRO A 191 9.15 3.88 1.57
CA PRO A 191 10.57 3.70 1.32
C PRO A 191 11.35 4.99 1.50
N ARG A 192 12.67 4.90 1.69
CA ARG A 192 13.52 6.10 1.87
C ARG A 192 13.43 7.04 0.66
N SER A 193 13.23 6.48 -0.53
CA SER A 193 13.04 7.23 -1.78
C SER A 193 11.80 8.11 -1.79
N ALA A 194 10.80 7.83 -0.95
CA ALA A 194 9.61 8.65 -0.80
C ALA A 194 9.87 9.99 -0.11
N TYR A 195 10.98 10.10 0.63
CA TYR A 195 11.34 11.29 1.41
C TYR A 195 12.40 12.15 0.71
N GLN A 196 12.59 11.93 -0.58
CA GLN A 196 13.59 12.63 -1.38
C GLN A 196 12.91 13.31 -2.57
N PRO A 197 13.50 14.39 -3.12
CA PRO A 197 13.01 14.98 -4.35
C PRO A 197 12.85 13.93 -5.46
N PRO A 198 11.79 14.02 -6.29
CA PRO A 198 10.80 15.10 -6.39
C PRO A 198 9.49 14.80 -5.62
N TYR A 199 9.54 14.10 -4.48
CA TYR A 199 8.36 13.72 -3.68
C TYR A 199 8.24 14.48 -2.36
N THR A 200 8.97 15.59 -2.20
CA THR A 200 8.90 16.46 -1.02
C THR A 200 7.93 17.61 -1.24
N ARG A 201 7.48 18.28 -0.17
CA ARG A 201 6.57 19.43 -0.27
C ARG A 201 7.12 20.57 -1.12
N GLN A 202 8.44 20.72 -1.16
CA GLN A 202 9.15 21.75 -1.93
C GLN A 202 9.53 21.28 -3.35
N SER A 203 9.08 20.09 -3.76
CA SER A 203 9.48 19.53 -5.05
C SER A 203 8.80 20.21 -6.23
N SER A 204 9.57 20.46 -7.28
CA SER A 204 9.03 20.98 -8.54
C SER A 204 8.11 19.97 -9.23
N ARG A 205 6.92 20.44 -9.64
CA ARG A 205 5.98 19.67 -10.49
C ARG A 205 6.64 19.17 -11.77
N LYS A 206 7.46 20.01 -12.42
CA LYS A 206 8.19 19.63 -13.65
C LYS A 206 9.15 18.46 -13.39
N ALA A 207 9.93 18.54 -12.31
CA ALA A 207 10.86 17.47 -11.95
C ALA A 207 10.12 16.16 -11.63
N PHE A 208 8.96 16.25 -10.96
CA PHE A 208 8.09 15.11 -10.72
C PHE A 208 7.60 14.48 -12.03
N LEU A 209 7.01 15.26 -12.93
CA LEU A 209 6.47 14.76 -14.20
C LEU A 209 7.56 14.09 -15.06
N ILE A 210 8.76 14.67 -15.14
CA ILE A 210 9.90 14.07 -15.85
C ILE A 210 10.29 12.72 -15.24
N LYS A 211 10.35 12.63 -13.90
CA LYS A 211 10.69 11.37 -13.21
C LYS A 211 9.64 10.29 -13.46
N GLN A 212 8.36 10.66 -13.37
CA GLN A 212 7.25 9.74 -13.63
C GLN A 212 7.25 9.27 -15.08
N LEU A 213 7.46 10.16 -16.05
CA LEU A 213 7.53 9.79 -17.47
C LEU A 213 8.69 8.83 -17.76
N LYS A 214 9.89 9.09 -17.21
CA LYS A 214 11.04 8.17 -17.34
C LYS A 214 10.73 6.78 -16.79
N MET A 215 10.09 6.73 -15.62
CA MET A 215 9.68 5.47 -14.99
C MET A 215 8.63 4.72 -15.82
N TRP A 216 7.69 5.45 -16.42
CA TRP A 216 6.67 4.88 -17.29
C TRP A 216 7.27 4.27 -18.55
N VAL A 217 8.12 5.01 -19.26
CA VAL A 217 8.80 4.52 -20.49
C VAL A 217 9.60 3.27 -20.18
N PHE A 218 10.40 3.29 -19.11
CA PHE A 218 11.16 2.11 -18.68
C PHE A 218 10.24 0.93 -18.36
N GLY A 219 9.19 1.15 -17.57
CA GLY A 219 8.24 0.11 -17.21
C GLY A 219 7.51 -0.48 -18.40
N TYR A 220 7.11 0.36 -19.36
CA TYR A 220 6.44 -0.04 -20.58
C TYR A 220 7.33 -0.96 -21.43
N LEU A 221 8.59 -0.58 -21.64
CA LEU A 221 9.54 -1.39 -22.41
C LEU A 221 9.78 -2.77 -21.75
N VAL A 222 9.89 -2.80 -20.42
CA VAL A 222 10.08 -4.05 -19.68
C VAL A 222 8.83 -4.94 -19.75
N ASP A 223 7.63 -4.39 -19.57
CA ASP A 223 6.38 -5.17 -19.70
C ASP A 223 6.16 -5.63 -21.15
N ASP A 224 6.46 -4.80 -22.14
CA ASP A 224 6.35 -5.15 -23.55
C ASP A 224 7.27 -6.32 -23.93
N PHE A 225 8.52 -6.30 -23.46
CA PHE A 225 9.44 -7.43 -23.62
C PHE A 225 8.86 -8.72 -23.03
N PHE A 226 8.37 -8.69 -21.79
CA PHE A 226 7.80 -9.88 -21.14
C PHE A 226 6.43 -10.26 -21.71
N ARG A 227 5.67 -9.33 -22.30
CA ARG A 227 4.45 -9.63 -23.05
C ARG A 227 4.77 -10.37 -24.34
N ALA A 228 5.73 -9.88 -25.12
CA ALA A 228 6.24 -10.56 -26.31
C ALA A 228 6.77 -11.96 -25.96
N TYR A 229 7.56 -12.09 -24.90
CA TYR A 229 8.03 -13.38 -24.43
C TYR A 229 6.89 -14.34 -24.08
N ARG A 230 5.89 -13.89 -23.31
CA ARG A 230 4.74 -14.73 -22.92
C ARG A 230 3.90 -15.19 -24.12
N ASN A 231 3.79 -14.38 -25.16
CA ASN A 231 2.87 -14.63 -26.27
C ASN A 231 3.54 -15.28 -27.49
N CYS A 232 4.84 -15.08 -27.69
CA CYS A 232 5.53 -15.46 -28.93
C CYS A 232 6.66 -16.49 -28.75
N SER A 233 7.07 -16.78 -27.52
CA SER A 233 8.12 -17.77 -27.24
C SER A 233 7.56 -19.16 -26.93
N SER A 234 8.46 -20.09 -26.56
CA SER A 234 8.08 -21.41 -26.01
C SER A 234 7.24 -21.32 -24.72
N ALA A 235 7.12 -20.15 -24.10
CA ALA A 235 6.26 -19.94 -22.94
C ALA A 235 4.77 -19.80 -23.28
N ALA A 236 4.41 -19.54 -24.55
CA ALA A 236 3.03 -19.29 -24.96
C ALA A 236 2.03 -20.39 -24.56
N PRO A 237 2.34 -21.70 -24.68
CA PRO A 237 1.45 -22.75 -24.22
C PRO A 237 1.12 -22.64 -22.73
N PHE A 238 2.11 -22.37 -21.87
CA PHE A 238 1.88 -22.21 -20.42
C PHE A 238 0.96 -21.03 -20.13
N PHE A 239 1.24 -19.86 -20.74
CA PHE A 239 0.47 -18.63 -20.49
C PHE A 239 -0.92 -18.62 -21.13
N SER A 240 -1.21 -19.51 -22.10
CA SER A 240 -2.57 -19.72 -22.61
C SER A 240 -3.53 -20.22 -21.54
N GLY A 241 -3.02 -20.99 -20.57
CA GLY A 241 -3.81 -21.61 -19.50
C GLY A 241 -4.86 -22.61 -19.98
N LEU A 242 -4.83 -23.04 -21.25
CA LEU A 242 -5.83 -23.92 -21.82
C LEU A 242 -5.61 -25.38 -21.35
N PRO A 243 -6.67 -26.06 -20.86
CA PRO A 243 -6.58 -27.48 -20.50
C PRO A 243 -6.09 -28.33 -21.69
N GLY A 244 -5.17 -29.25 -21.44
CA GLY A 244 -4.60 -30.12 -22.47
C GLY A 244 -3.51 -29.48 -23.35
N ILE A 245 -3.32 -28.17 -23.29
CA ILE A 245 -2.26 -27.43 -24.00
C ILE A 245 -1.20 -26.90 -23.03
N ALA A 246 -1.65 -26.26 -21.95
CA ALA A 246 -0.75 -25.66 -20.98
C ALA A 246 -0.05 -26.73 -20.13
N PRO A 247 1.31 -26.79 -20.13
CA PRO A 247 2.02 -27.69 -19.24
C PRO A 247 1.81 -27.30 -17.77
N PRO A 248 1.71 -28.26 -16.84
CA PRO A 248 1.59 -27.96 -15.42
C PRO A 248 2.87 -27.28 -14.89
N TYR A 249 2.76 -26.41 -13.88
CA TYR A 249 3.92 -25.71 -13.34
C TYR A 249 5.00 -26.66 -12.78
N SER A 250 4.57 -27.84 -12.32
CA SER A 250 5.46 -28.89 -11.82
C SER A 250 6.32 -29.53 -12.91
N SER A 251 5.94 -29.48 -14.19
CA SER A 251 6.76 -30.03 -15.28
C SER A 251 7.80 -29.04 -15.80
N LEU A 252 7.72 -27.77 -15.41
CA LEU A 252 8.68 -26.75 -15.81
C LEU A 252 10.04 -26.95 -15.14
N THR A 253 11.11 -26.68 -15.87
CA THR A 253 12.47 -26.57 -15.35
C THR A 253 12.57 -25.41 -14.36
N GLN A 254 13.60 -25.42 -13.51
CA GLN A 254 13.81 -24.33 -12.55
C GLN A 254 14.04 -22.98 -13.24
N TYR A 255 14.66 -22.99 -14.43
CA TYR A 255 14.87 -21.80 -15.24
C TYR A 255 13.55 -21.24 -15.78
N GLU A 256 12.69 -22.08 -16.35
CA GLU A 256 11.36 -21.67 -16.84
C GLU A 256 10.51 -21.13 -15.69
N ARG A 257 10.48 -21.83 -14.54
CA ARG A 257 9.78 -21.36 -13.34
C ARG A 257 10.22 -19.97 -12.92
N ALA A 258 11.53 -19.70 -12.94
CA ALA A 258 12.06 -18.38 -12.60
C ALA A 258 11.60 -17.31 -13.61
N ILE A 259 11.78 -17.52 -14.90
CA ILE A 259 11.44 -16.54 -15.93
C ILE A 259 9.93 -16.31 -16.00
N TYR A 260 9.12 -17.37 -15.91
CA TYR A 260 7.66 -17.24 -15.97
C TYR A 260 7.14 -16.48 -14.76
N SER A 261 7.73 -16.70 -13.58
CA SER A 261 7.41 -15.92 -12.38
C SER A 261 7.79 -14.45 -12.54
N ILE A 262 8.96 -14.15 -13.13
CA ILE A 262 9.36 -12.77 -13.43
C ILE A 262 8.36 -12.12 -14.41
N ALA A 263 7.95 -12.82 -15.47
CA ALA A 263 6.99 -12.30 -16.44
C ALA A 263 5.64 -11.93 -15.81
N VAL A 264 5.15 -12.77 -14.89
CA VAL A 264 3.94 -12.49 -14.10
C VAL A 264 4.13 -11.27 -13.19
N VAL A 265 5.23 -11.25 -12.42
CA VAL A 265 5.53 -10.16 -11.49
C VAL A 265 5.69 -8.82 -12.21
N VAL A 266 6.36 -8.80 -13.36
CA VAL A 266 6.53 -7.61 -14.20
C VAL A 266 5.17 -7.09 -14.66
N ARG A 267 4.28 -7.96 -15.14
CA ARG A 267 2.94 -7.54 -15.57
C ARG A 267 2.13 -6.90 -14.45
N VAL A 268 2.14 -7.52 -13.27
CA VAL A 268 1.44 -6.99 -12.08
C VAL A 268 2.06 -5.66 -11.66
N TRP A 269 3.38 -5.60 -11.59
CA TRP A 269 4.12 -4.39 -11.24
C TRP A 269 3.84 -3.24 -12.20
N PHE A 270 3.91 -3.49 -13.51
CA PHE A 270 3.66 -2.48 -14.52
C PHE A 270 2.20 -2.03 -14.54
N GLY A 271 1.23 -2.94 -14.40
CA GLY A 271 -0.19 -2.57 -14.30
C GLY A 271 -0.47 -1.59 -13.15
N LEU A 272 0.17 -1.83 -11.99
CA LEU A 272 0.08 -0.95 -10.83
C LEU A 272 0.82 0.38 -11.03
N ILE A 273 2.05 0.34 -11.57
CA ILE A 273 2.85 1.53 -11.88
C ILE A 273 2.16 2.41 -12.92
N ASN A 274 1.64 1.82 -14.01
CA ASN A 274 0.96 2.53 -15.08
C ASN A 274 -0.24 3.33 -14.54
N SER A 275 -1.08 2.66 -13.74
CA SER A 275 -2.25 3.29 -13.12
C SER A 275 -1.84 4.40 -12.12
N HIS A 276 -0.83 4.12 -11.29
CA HIS A 276 -0.31 5.10 -10.32
C HIS A 276 0.27 6.33 -11.01
N ILE A 277 1.12 6.13 -12.02
CA ILE A 277 1.76 7.20 -12.78
C ILE A 277 0.71 8.04 -13.50
N GLY A 278 -0.15 7.41 -14.31
CA GLY A 278 -1.14 8.12 -15.11
C GLY A 278 -2.04 9.00 -14.25
N TRP A 279 -2.55 8.45 -13.15
CA TRP A 279 -3.38 9.19 -12.22
C TRP A 279 -2.62 10.29 -11.48
N SER A 280 -1.40 10.00 -11.00
CA SER A 280 -0.57 11.00 -10.31
C SER A 280 -0.21 12.19 -11.21
N MET A 281 0.13 11.94 -12.47
CA MET A 281 0.48 12.98 -13.43
C MET A 281 -0.74 13.86 -13.72
N GLY A 282 -1.90 13.25 -13.98
CA GLY A 282 -3.15 13.99 -14.20
C GLY A 282 -3.48 14.92 -13.04
N MET A 283 -3.44 14.41 -11.80
CA MET A 283 -3.75 15.20 -10.61
C MET A 283 -2.71 16.30 -10.34
N VAL A 284 -1.41 16.02 -10.52
CA VAL A 284 -0.36 17.03 -10.32
C VAL A 284 -0.40 18.12 -11.40
N ILE A 285 -0.76 17.77 -12.65
CA ILE A 285 -0.96 18.76 -13.71
C ILE A 285 -2.16 19.64 -13.40
N LEU A 286 -3.31 19.04 -13.06
CA LEU A 286 -4.52 19.76 -12.70
C LEU A 286 -4.28 20.70 -11.51
N GLY A 287 -3.56 20.22 -10.48
CA GLY A 287 -3.13 21.03 -9.35
C GLY A 287 -2.27 22.23 -9.76
N GLY A 288 -1.36 22.04 -10.71
CA GLY A 288 -0.54 23.14 -11.24
C GLY A 288 -1.35 24.18 -12.01
N ILE A 289 -2.35 23.75 -12.78
CA ILE A 289 -3.25 24.64 -13.54
C ILE A 289 -4.15 25.45 -12.60
N LEU A 290 -4.69 24.81 -11.57
CA LEU A 290 -5.64 25.41 -10.63
C LEU A 290 -5.00 26.08 -9.41
N GLY A 291 -3.68 25.98 -9.26
CA GLY A 291 -2.95 26.50 -8.10
C GLY A 291 -3.23 25.73 -6.79
N TRP A 292 -3.63 24.45 -6.88
CA TRP A 292 -3.93 23.62 -5.72
C TRP A 292 -2.70 22.86 -5.23
N GLU A 293 -2.37 23.03 -3.95
CA GLU A 293 -1.19 22.44 -3.29
C GLU A 293 -1.53 21.36 -2.24
N THR A 294 -2.77 20.87 -2.24
CA THR A 294 -3.17 19.78 -1.33
C THR A 294 -2.55 18.44 -1.75
N GLU A 295 -2.61 17.45 -0.84
CA GLU A 295 -2.03 16.11 -1.00
C GLU A 295 -2.24 15.53 -2.41
N MET A 296 -3.48 15.43 -2.86
CA MET A 296 -3.81 14.84 -4.16
C MET A 296 -3.22 15.60 -5.33
N PHE A 297 -3.10 16.92 -5.20
CA PHE A 297 -2.77 17.80 -6.30
C PHE A 297 -1.30 18.19 -6.31
N ALA A 298 -0.45 17.68 -5.42
CA ALA A 298 0.95 18.04 -5.31
C ALA A 298 1.88 16.82 -5.40
N PRO A 299 3.14 16.99 -5.87
CA PRO A 299 4.09 15.87 -6.02
C PRO A 299 4.28 15.01 -4.77
N TRP A 300 4.21 15.62 -3.59
CA TRP A 300 4.46 14.95 -2.30
C TRP A 300 3.36 13.96 -1.91
N GLY A 301 2.15 14.07 -2.44
CA GLY A 301 1.08 13.07 -2.23
C GLY A 301 1.26 11.81 -3.07
N TRP A 302 2.20 11.81 -4.02
CA TRP A 302 2.45 10.71 -4.94
C TRP A 302 3.87 10.13 -4.83
N PRO A 303 4.34 9.71 -3.63
CA PRO A 303 5.62 9.03 -3.52
C PRO A 303 5.62 7.71 -4.31
N PRO A 304 6.79 7.12 -4.63
CA PRO A 304 6.88 5.88 -5.38
C PRO A 304 6.00 4.78 -4.81
N LEU A 305 5.29 4.05 -5.68
CA LEU A 305 4.43 2.95 -5.24
C LEU A 305 5.23 1.76 -4.70
N PHE A 306 6.42 1.53 -5.24
CA PHE A 306 7.33 0.45 -4.85
C PHE A 306 8.62 1.02 -4.26
N GLY A 307 9.20 0.31 -3.30
CA GLY A 307 10.54 0.57 -2.79
C GLY A 307 11.61 -0.02 -3.71
N GLY A 308 12.81 0.57 -3.69
CA GLY A 308 13.92 0.10 -4.53
C GLY A 308 14.59 -1.16 -3.98
N LEU A 309 15.24 -1.94 -4.85
CA LEU A 309 16.03 -3.12 -4.46
C LEU A 309 17.16 -2.78 -3.47
N VAL A 310 17.71 -1.56 -3.54
CA VAL A 310 18.70 -1.05 -2.59
C VAL A 310 18.16 -1.02 -1.16
N GLU A 311 16.86 -0.75 -0.98
CA GLU A 311 16.22 -0.75 0.33
C GLU A 311 16.05 -2.17 0.86
N LEU A 312 15.61 -3.10 0.00
CA LEU A 312 15.55 -4.52 0.34
C LEU A 312 16.95 -5.07 0.68
N TRP A 313 17.98 -4.66 -0.06
CA TRP A 313 19.36 -5.06 0.25
C TRP A 313 19.87 -4.52 1.60
N LYS A 314 19.53 -3.26 1.93
CA LYS A 314 19.92 -2.65 3.22
C LYS A 314 19.21 -3.27 4.42
N HIS A 315 17.95 -3.68 4.23
CA HIS A 315 17.12 -4.30 5.26
C HIS A 315 16.49 -5.61 4.72
N PRO A 316 17.26 -6.68 4.51
CA PRO A 316 16.76 -7.83 3.78
C PRO A 316 15.80 -8.70 4.58
N GLY A 317 14.85 -9.28 3.85
CA GLY A 317 13.83 -10.18 4.38
C GLY A 317 12.45 -9.94 3.78
N LEU A 318 11.61 -10.96 3.89
CA LEU A 318 10.19 -10.96 3.54
C LEU A 318 9.43 -9.87 4.28
N SER A 319 9.80 -9.58 5.54
CA SER A 319 9.14 -8.52 6.30
C SER A 319 9.32 -7.16 5.61
N THR A 320 10.52 -6.84 5.13
CA THR A 320 10.78 -5.61 4.40
C THR A 320 10.11 -5.65 3.03
N MET A 321 10.12 -6.81 2.37
CA MET A 321 9.47 -6.99 1.07
C MET A 321 8.00 -6.57 1.13
N TRP A 322 7.23 -7.18 2.02
CA TRP A 322 5.79 -6.95 2.14
C TRP A 322 5.42 -5.62 2.79
N SER A 323 6.32 -5.06 3.62
CA SER A 323 6.03 -3.81 4.32
C SER A 323 6.44 -2.58 3.50
N ARG A 324 7.65 -2.53 2.95
CA ARG A 324 8.26 -1.28 2.48
C ARG A 324 8.53 -1.24 0.98
N THR A 325 8.68 -2.40 0.34
CA THR A 325 9.12 -2.44 -1.06
C THR A 325 8.06 -2.91 -2.04
N TRP A 326 7.18 -3.83 -1.66
CA TRP A 326 6.01 -4.20 -2.43
C TRP A 326 4.87 -3.17 -2.24
N GLN A 327 4.04 -3.01 -3.27
CA GLN A 327 3.02 -1.96 -3.38
C GLN A 327 2.27 -1.64 -2.07
N GLY A 328 2.06 -0.35 -1.80
CA GLY A 328 1.43 0.13 -0.56
C GLY A 328 -0.09 0.30 -0.61
N TYR A 329 -0.76 0.07 -1.75
CA TYR A 329 -2.20 0.38 -1.91
C TYR A 329 -3.12 -0.48 -1.04
N ASN A 330 -2.81 -1.77 -0.91
CA ASN A 330 -3.65 -2.67 -0.10
C ASN A 330 -3.33 -2.56 1.40
N ARG A 331 -2.18 -1.99 1.74
CA ARG A 331 -1.63 -2.10 3.10
C ARG A 331 -2.49 -1.41 4.15
N ARG A 332 -3.05 -0.24 3.84
CA ARG A 332 -3.86 0.53 4.80
C ARG A 332 -5.08 -0.26 5.24
N TRP A 333 -5.94 -0.65 4.30
CA TRP A 333 -7.18 -1.35 4.65
C TRP A 333 -6.89 -2.72 5.27
N LEU A 334 -5.87 -3.45 4.79
CA LEU A 334 -5.45 -4.72 5.38
C LEU A 334 -4.98 -4.57 6.82
N TYR A 335 -4.27 -3.50 7.12
CA TYR A 335 -3.84 -3.18 8.48
C TYR A 335 -5.02 -2.77 9.36
N VAL A 336 -5.88 -1.87 8.87
CA VAL A 336 -7.04 -1.38 9.63
C VAL A 336 -8.04 -2.50 9.91
N LEU A 337 -8.46 -3.26 8.89
CA LEU A 337 -9.44 -4.34 9.06
C LEU A 337 -8.84 -5.60 9.68
N GLY A 338 -7.72 -6.10 9.13
CA GLY A 338 -7.15 -7.38 9.55
C GLY A 338 -6.36 -7.29 10.85
N TRP A 339 -5.45 -6.31 10.95
CA TRP A 339 -4.55 -6.20 12.09
C TRP A 339 -5.20 -5.55 13.31
N ILE A 340 -5.80 -4.37 13.13
CA ILE A 340 -6.47 -3.64 14.21
C ILE A 340 -7.85 -4.24 14.47
N GLY A 341 -8.74 -4.25 13.47
CA GLY A 341 -10.12 -4.70 13.62
C GLY A 341 -10.24 -6.13 14.14
N ILE A 342 -9.73 -7.10 13.39
CA ILE A 342 -9.82 -8.51 13.80
C ILE A 342 -8.79 -8.83 14.88
N GLY A 343 -7.52 -8.51 14.64
CA GLY A 343 -6.42 -8.90 15.52
C GLY A 343 -6.48 -8.28 16.92
N GLU A 344 -6.68 -6.97 17.02
CA GLU A 344 -6.61 -6.24 18.29
C GLU A 344 -7.99 -6.10 18.94
N ASN A 345 -9.02 -5.72 18.18
CA ASN A 345 -10.33 -5.43 18.76
C ASN A 345 -11.17 -6.70 18.98
N ILE A 346 -11.24 -7.61 17.99
CA ILE A 346 -12.06 -8.83 18.09
C ILE A 346 -11.33 -9.93 18.88
N LEU A 347 -10.06 -10.20 18.55
CA LEU A 347 -9.29 -11.27 19.18
C LEU A 347 -8.56 -10.84 20.47
N GLY A 348 -8.55 -9.53 20.79
CA GLY A 348 -7.96 -9.01 22.02
C GLY A 348 -6.42 -9.14 22.08
N PHE A 349 -5.73 -9.24 20.95
CA PHE A 349 -4.27 -9.36 20.94
C PHE A 349 -3.58 -8.02 21.25
N THR A 350 -2.34 -8.11 21.72
CA THR A 350 -1.52 -6.94 22.10
C THR A 350 -1.41 -5.96 20.94
N HIS A 351 -1.60 -4.67 21.20
CA HIS A 351 -1.35 -3.63 20.19
C HIS A 351 0.09 -3.67 19.70
N THR A 352 0.27 -3.86 18.39
CA THR A 352 1.58 -3.99 17.75
C THR A 352 1.60 -3.25 16.42
N GLY A 353 2.58 -2.37 16.19
CA GLY A 353 2.68 -1.63 14.93
C GLY A 353 3.32 -0.25 15.08
N ILE A 354 3.71 0.35 13.95
CA ILE A 354 4.32 1.70 13.86
C ILE A 354 3.25 2.78 13.65
N SER A 355 1.96 2.42 13.53
CA SER A 355 0.93 3.45 13.42
C SER A 355 0.80 4.16 14.77
N SER A 356 1.07 5.45 14.76
CA SER A 356 0.67 6.34 15.83
C SER A 356 -0.82 6.17 16.02
N HIS A 357 -1.25 5.72 17.18
CA HIS A 357 -2.53 6.14 17.71
C HIS A 357 -2.29 7.47 18.42
N PRO A 358 -2.42 8.65 17.78
CA PRO A 358 -2.92 9.76 18.54
C PRO A 358 -4.27 9.31 19.07
N THR A 359 -4.39 9.23 20.38
CA THR A 359 -5.69 9.24 21.03
C THR A 359 -6.53 10.36 20.39
N ILE A 360 -7.81 10.03 20.21
CA ILE A 360 -8.99 10.90 20.01
C ILE A 360 -8.67 12.36 20.40
N PRO A 361 -9.07 13.37 19.58
CA PRO A 361 -8.60 14.76 19.71
C PRO A 361 -8.60 15.23 21.17
N PRO A 362 -7.60 16.02 21.59
CA PRO A 362 -7.57 16.56 22.94
C PRO A 362 -8.92 17.22 23.22
N LYS A 363 -9.65 16.70 24.21
CA LYS A 363 -10.84 17.37 24.74
C LYS A 363 -10.46 18.83 25.01
N ALA A 364 -11.34 19.74 24.63
CA ALA A 364 -11.12 21.15 24.90
C ALA A 364 -10.84 21.34 26.40
N PRO A 365 -9.99 22.30 26.81
CA PRO A 365 -9.68 22.55 28.22
C PRO A 365 -10.92 22.80 29.10
N SER A 366 -12.08 23.09 28.49
CA SER A 366 -13.36 23.30 29.13
C SER A 366 -14.02 22.04 29.71
N ASP A 367 -13.60 20.84 29.33
CA ASP A 367 -14.27 19.58 29.74
C ASP A 367 -13.58 18.87 30.92
N LEU A 368 -12.58 19.50 31.54
CA LEU A 368 -11.78 18.92 32.63
C LEU A 368 -12.39 19.09 34.04
N THR A 369 -13.65 19.52 34.14
CA THR A 369 -14.31 19.82 35.41
C THR A 369 -15.54 18.94 35.70
N SER A 370 -15.45 17.63 35.44
CA SER A 370 -16.38 16.68 36.09
C SER A 370 -15.64 15.48 36.67
N SER A 371 -15.50 15.54 37.99
CA SER A 371 -15.00 14.49 38.86
C SER A 371 -16.01 13.35 38.98
N THR A 372 -15.90 12.33 38.14
CA THR A 372 -16.38 10.98 38.45
C THR A 372 -15.40 9.97 37.89
N ALA A 373 -14.53 9.48 38.78
CA ALA A 373 -13.61 8.39 38.53
C ALA A 373 -14.39 7.09 38.28
N VAL A 374 -14.46 6.66 37.02
CA VAL A 374 -14.76 5.26 36.67
C VAL A 374 -13.44 4.62 36.29
N ASN A 375 -13.04 3.64 37.08
CA ASN A 375 -11.86 2.79 36.87
C ASN A 375 -11.94 2.05 35.53
N THR A 376 -11.36 2.63 34.48
CA THR A 376 -10.92 1.91 33.29
C THR A 376 -9.40 1.89 33.27
N PRO A 377 -8.74 0.72 33.02
CA PRO A 377 -7.29 0.64 33.04
C PRO A 377 -6.71 1.57 31.98
N HIS A 378 -5.97 2.57 32.46
CA HIS A 378 -5.19 3.49 31.65
C HIS A 378 -4.33 2.71 30.64
N PRO A 379 -4.46 2.92 29.31
CA PRO A 379 -3.49 2.41 28.37
C PRO A 379 -2.25 3.29 28.46
N SER A 380 -1.29 2.89 29.31
CA SER A 380 0.07 3.41 29.28
C SER A 380 0.71 3.01 27.94
N GLY A 381 0.57 3.88 26.95
CA GLY A 381 1.00 3.65 25.57
C GLY A 381 1.27 4.94 24.83
N HIS A 382 1.95 5.90 25.46
CA HIS A 382 2.51 7.04 24.75
C HIS A 382 3.65 6.57 23.83
N VAL A 383 3.32 6.27 22.57
CA VAL A 383 4.28 6.27 21.47
C VAL A 383 4.02 7.56 20.68
N SER A 384 4.91 8.53 20.85
CA SER A 384 4.90 9.78 20.08
C SER A 384 4.99 9.48 18.57
N PRO A 385 4.32 10.25 17.68
CA PRO A 385 4.28 9.96 16.26
C PRO A 385 5.68 10.10 15.63
N SER A 386 6.26 9.00 15.15
CA SER A 386 7.25 9.11 14.07
C SER A 386 6.48 9.32 12.77
N HIS A 387 6.25 10.59 12.44
CA HIS A 387 5.73 11.02 11.16
C HIS A 387 6.57 10.42 10.01
N PRO A 388 5.98 10.11 8.85
CA PRO A 388 6.73 9.62 7.68
C PRO A 388 7.81 10.62 7.21
N LEU A 389 7.64 11.95 7.35
CA LEU A 389 8.80 12.86 7.24
C LEU A 389 9.58 12.80 8.56
N PRO A 390 10.77 12.15 8.60
CA PRO A 390 11.52 11.99 9.82
C PRO A 390 12.32 13.26 10.06
N THR A 391 11.93 13.94 11.11
CA THR A 391 12.63 15.05 11.72
C THR A 391 13.61 14.54 12.79
N THR A 392 13.32 13.40 13.40
CA THR A 392 14.28 12.67 14.26
C THR A 392 14.25 11.16 14.02
N PRO A 393 15.38 10.45 14.26
CA PRO A 393 15.42 8.99 14.14
C PRO A 393 14.44 8.34 15.12
N PRO A 394 13.58 7.40 14.67
CA PRO A 394 12.53 6.83 15.50
C PRO A 394 13.14 6.01 16.64
N LYS A 395 12.90 6.43 17.89
CA LYS A 395 13.09 5.59 19.08
C LYS A 395 11.95 4.57 19.14
N LEU A 396 12.09 3.46 18.43
CA LEU A 396 11.16 2.34 18.52
C LEU A 396 11.22 1.73 19.94
N PRO A 397 10.09 1.50 20.62
CA PRO A 397 10.10 0.83 21.92
C PRO A 397 10.65 -0.59 21.77
N THR A 398 11.78 -0.83 22.40
CA THR A 398 12.49 -2.12 22.47
C THR A 398 11.82 -3.08 23.45
N LYS A 399 10.50 -3.34 23.32
CA LYS A 399 9.93 -4.49 24.01
C LYS A 399 10.57 -5.75 23.43
N ARG A 400 11.34 -6.45 24.26
CA ARG A 400 11.96 -7.74 23.92
C ARG A 400 10.84 -8.66 23.42
N MET A 401 10.95 -9.15 22.18
CA MET A 401 9.91 -9.95 21.55
C MET A 401 9.73 -11.26 22.34
N SER A 402 8.62 -11.39 23.06
CA SER A 402 8.28 -12.62 23.78
C SER A 402 7.67 -13.65 22.83
N THR A 403 7.74 -14.94 23.17
CA THR A 403 7.11 -16.02 22.40
C THR A 403 5.60 -15.79 22.24
N LYS A 404 4.94 -15.28 23.29
CA LYS A 404 3.52 -14.90 23.26
C LYS A 404 3.25 -13.80 22.24
N LEU A 405 4.08 -12.76 22.20
CA LEU A 405 3.95 -11.66 21.24
C LEU A 405 4.22 -12.11 19.79
N MET A 406 5.19 -13.00 19.61
CA MET A 406 5.50 -13.60 18.31
C MET A 406 4.32 -14.43 17.79
N LEU A 407 3.69 -15.25 18.65
CA LEU A 407 2.50 -16.03 18.30
C LEU A 407 1.32 -15.12 17.94
N GLN A 408 1.06 -14.08 18.73
CA GLN A 408 -0.01 -13.12 18.42
C GLN A 408 0.23 -12.42 17.07
N ASN A 409 1.45 -11.95 16.82
CA ASN A 409 1.79 -11.33 15.53
C ASN A 409 1.70 -12.32 14.36
N LEU A 410 2.00 -13.59 14.59
CA LEU A 410 1.81 -14.65 13.59
C LEU A 410 0.33 -14.82 13.24
N VAL A 411 -0.55 -14.94 14.24
CA VAL A 411 -2.00 -15.07 13.98
C VAL A 411 -2.54 -13.83 13.26
N LYS A 412 -2.17 -12.61 13.68
CA LYS A 412 -2.54 -11.38 12.97
C LYS A 412 -2.04 -11.38 11.53
N SER A 413 -0.81 -11.86 11.29
CA SER A 413 -0.26 -11.98 9.94
C SER A 413 -1.07 -12.97 9.10
N PHE A 414 -1.47 -14.12 9.65
CA PHE A 414 -2.36 -15.06 8.96
C PHE A 414 -3.69 -14.43 8.57
N VAL A 415 -4.33 -13.66 9.47
CA VAL A 415 -5.56 -12.93 9.15
C VAL A 415 -5.34 -11.97 7.98
N VAL A 416 -4.32 -11.11 8.07
CA VAL A 416 -4.01 -10.11 7.03
C VAL A 416 -3.71 -10.75 5.68
N PHE A 417 -2.87 -11.77 5.64
CA PHE A 417 -2.52 -12.42 4.38
C PHE A 417 -3.68 -13.26 3.82
N THR A 418 -4.53 -13.85 4.66
CA THR A 418 -5.74 -14.53 4.20
C THR A 418 -6.70 -13.54 3.56
N LEU A 419 -6.95 -12.38 4.19
CA LEU A 419 -7.75 -11.31 3.61
C LEU A 419 -7.17 -10.82 2.27
N SER A 420 -5.85 -10.69 2.18
CA SER A 420 -5.18 -10.38 0.93
C SER A 420 -5.43 -11.46 -0.13
N GLY A 421 -5.33 -12.75 0.22
CA GLY A 421 -5.61 -13.85 -0.69
C GLY A 421 -7.03 -13.81 -1.23
N LEU A 422 -8.02 -13.69 -0.33
CA LEU A 422 -9.43 -13.59 -0.69
C LEU A 422 -9.71 -12.37 -1.57
N HIS A 423 -9.05 -11.24 -1.29
CA HIS A 423 -9.13 -10.04 -2.13
C HIS A 423 -8.64 -10.30 -3.56
N HIS A 424 -7.54 -11.02 -3.73
CA HIS A 424 -7.03 -11.35 -5.07
C HIS A 424 -7.91 -12.39 -5.78
N ASP A 425 -8.56 -13.30 -5.04
CA ASP A 425 -9.48 -14.28 -5.60
C ASP A 425 -10.84 -13.69 -6.03
N VAL A 426 -11.15 -12.43 -5.67
CA VAL A 426 -12.22 -11.68 -6.36
C VAL A 426 -11.87 -11.44 -7.83
N GLY A 427 -10.59 -11.21 -8.13
CA GLY A 427 -10.11 -11.19 -9.51
C GLY A 427 -10.19 -12.57 -10.17
N SER A 428 -9.90 -13.64 -9.42
CA SER A 428 -10.08 -15.02 -9.89
C SER A 428 -11.55 -15.30 -10.26
N LEU A 429 -12.51 -14.85 -9.43
CA LEU A 429 -13.93 -14.93 -9.73
C LEU A 429 -14.29 -14.25 -11.07
N ALA A 430 -13.84 -13.01 -11.26
CA ALA A 430 -14.11 -12.26 -12.49
C ALA A 430 -13.50 -12.93 -13.73
N CYS A 431 -12.33 -13.55 -13.59
CA CYS A 431 -11.73 -14.34 -14.66
C CYS A 431 -12.47 -15.66 -14.92
N LEU A 432 -12.96 -16.35 -13.89
CA LEU A 432 -13.76 -17.56 -14.05
C LEU A 432 -15.09 -17.27 -14.77
N ILE A 433 -15.79 -16.21 -14.36
CA ILE A 433 -17.03 -15.76 -15.03
C ILE A 433 -16.79 -15.55 -16.53
N LYS A 434 -15.64 -15.00 -16.91
CA LYS A 434 -15.29 -14.75 -18.31
C LYS A 434 -14.82 -16.00 -19.06
N ASN A 435 -13.88 -16.75 -18.48
CA ASN A 435 -13.04 -17.69 -19.21
C ASN A 435 -13.37 -19.17 -18.93
N HIS A 436 -14.23 -19.46 -17.96
CA HIS A 436 -14.55 -20.84 -17.62
C HIS A 436 -15.38 -21.50 -18.73
N PRO A 437 -15.06 -22.75 -19.15
CA PRO A 437 -15.76 -23.38 -20.26
C PRO A 437 -17.27 -23.53 -20.01
N PRO A 438 -18.13 -23.18 -20.99
CA PRO A 438 -19.57 -23.38 -20.86
C PRO A 438 -19.91 -24.84 -20.54
N GLY A 439 -20.73 -25.05 -19.51
CA GLY A 439 -21.19 -26.39 -19.10
C GLY A 439 -20.16 -27.24 -18.32
N ALA A 440 -18.92 -26.76 -18.12
CA ALA A 440 -17.97 -27.44 -17.25
C ALA A 440 -18.24 -27.07 -15.78
N PRO A 441 -18.20 -28.03 -14.84
CA PRO A 441 -18.46 -27.74 -13.43
C PRO A 441 -17.41 -26.80 -12.83
N ILE A 442 -17.85 -25.85 -12.01
CA ILE A 442 -16.97 -24.94 -11.26
C ILE A 442 -16.91 -25.39 -9.80
N TYR A 443 -15.71 -25.47 -9.23
CA TYR A 443 -15.52 -25.85 -7.84
C TYR A 443 -14.81 -24.77 -7.03
N THR A 444 -14.92 -24.81 -5.70
CA THR A 444 -14.24 -23.88 -4.78
C THR A 444 -12.74 -23.77 -5.01
N HIS A 445 -12.03 -24.86 -5.32
CA HIS A 445 -10.59 -24.79 -5.61
C HIS A 445 -10.25 -24.08 -6.93
N HIS A 446 -11.20 -23.93 -7.86
CA HIS A 446 -11.00 -23.09 -9.04
C HIS A 446 -10.98 -21.60 -8.67
N LEU A 447 -11.79 -21.21 -7.68
CA LEU A 447 -11.88 -19.85 -7.19
C LEU A 447 -10.69 -19.49 -6.30
N PHE A 448 -10.37 -20.32 -5.30
CA PHE A 448 -9.33 -20.03 -4.31
C PHE A 448 -7.91 -20.42 -4.75
N ARG A 449 -7.55 -20.10 -6.00
CA ARG A 449 -6.25 -20.47 -6.58
C ARG A 449 -5.11 -19.62 -6.05
N LEU A 450 -5.34 -18.31 -5.86
CA LEU A 450 -4.29 -17.38 -5.48
C LEU A 450 -4.10 -17.32 -3.97
N THR A 451 -5.15 -17.59 -3.18
CA THR A 451 -5.10 -17.51 -1.71
C THR A 451 -3.95 -18.30 -1.09
N ALA A 452 -3.63 -19.49 -1.61
CA ALA A 452 -2.55 -20.31 -1.10
C ALA A 452 -1.17 -19.61 -1.10
N PHE A 453 -0.89 -18.78 -2.12
CA PHE A 453 0.34 -17.96 -2.15
C PHE A 453 0.42 -17.05 -0.94
N PHE A 454 -0.68 -16.39 -0.58
CA PHE A 454 -0.70 -15.40 0.51
C PHE A 454 -0.70 -16.07 1.88
N VAL A 455 -1.54 -17.09 2.10
CA VAL A 455 -1.68 -17.79 3.40
C VAL A 455 -0.36 -18.39 3.89
N LEU A 456 0.57 -18.71 2.98
CA LEU A 456 1.88 -19.23 3.36
C LEU A 456 2.90 -18.15 3.74
N GLN A 457 2.71 -16.88 3.37
CA GLN A 457 3.69 -15.82 3.68
C GLN A 457 3.99 -15.65 5.19
N PRO A 458 3.01 -15.75 6.12
CA PRO A 458 3.26 -15.72 7.57
C PRO A 458 4.23 -16.82 8.06
N VAL A 459 4.24 -17.98 7.42
CA VAL A 459 5.18 -19.06 7.75
C VAL A 459 6.61 -18.63 7.45
N GLY A 460 6.84 -18.05 6.26
CA GLY A 460 8.14 -17.53 5.85
C GLY A 460 8.61 -16.38 6.75
N LEU A 461 7.70 -15.49 7.14
CA LEU A 461 7.97 -14.41 8.10
C LEU A 461 8.36 -14.95 9.47
N THR A 462 7.72 -16.03 9.92
CA THR A 462 8.04 -16.67 11.21
C THR A 462 9.40 -17.34 11.20
N ILE A 463 9.71 -18.11 10.16
CA ILE A 463 11.03 -18.72 9.98
C ILE A 463 12.12 -17.64 9.97
N GLU A 464 11.91 -16.57 9.20
CA GLU A 464 12.82 -15.43 9.18
C GLU A 464 13.01 -14.80 10.57
N ALA A 465 11.92 -14.55 11.29
CA ALA A 465 11.96 -13.94 12.62
C ALA A 465 12.68 -14.84 13.64
N LEU A 466 12.43 -16.15 13.60
CA LEU A 466 13.09 -17.14 14.45
C LEU A 466 14.59 -17.17 14.19
N VAL A 467 15.01 -17.33 12.93
CA VAL A 467 16.43 -17.38 12.54
C VAL A 467 17.14 -16.08 12.94
N LYS A 468 16.55 -14.91 12.63
CA LYS A 468 17.12 -13.61 13.03
C LYS A 468 17.21 -13.47 14.55
N THR A 469 16.24 -13.96 15.30
CA THR A 469 16.23 -13.89 16.77
C THR A 469 17.30 -14.78 17.39
N LEU A 470 17.41 -16.03 16.94
CA LEU A 470 18.44 -16.98 17.39
C LEU A 470 19.83 -16.44 17.06
N TRP A 471 20.03 -15.98 15.83
CA TRP A 471 21.29 -15.41 15.37
C TRP A 471 21.71 -14.18 16.17
N ARG A 472 20.82 -13.21 16.37
CA ARG A 472 21.11 -12.00 17.17
C ARG A 472 21.36 -12.33 18.64
N SER A 473 20.67 -13.33 19.19
CA SER A 473 20.88 -13.80 20.56
C SER A 473 22.24 -14.47 20.71
N TRP A 474 22.65 -15.29 19.74
CA TRP A 474 23.99 -15.87 19.68
C TRP A 474 25.05 -14.77 19.59
N LYS A 475 24.94 -13.81 18.64
CA LYS A 475 25.87 -12.68 18.52
C LYS A 475 26.01 -11.92 19.85
N ALA A 476 24.89 -11.62 20.49
CA ALA A 476 24.87 -10.89 21.75
C ALA A 476 25.53 -11.66 22.92
N LYS A 477 25.54 -12.99 22.88
CA LYS A 477 26.14 -13.85 23.92
C LYS A 477 27.61 -14.15 23.65
N ALA A 478 27.94 -14.47 22.41
CA ALA A 478 29.29 -14.84 21.98
C ALA A 478 30.22 -13.62 21.83
N HIS A 479 29.66 -12.47 21.43
CA HIS A 479 30.40 -11.26 21.10
C HIS A 479 29.75 -9.99 21.69
N PRO A 480 29.70 -9.85 23.03
CA PRO A 480 29.13 -8.67 23.68
C PRO A 480 29.85 -7.36 23.31
N GLU A 481 31.12 -7.43 22.93
CA GLU A 481 31.95 -6.31 22.47
C GLU A 481 31.40 -5.64 21.20
N TRP A 482 30.69 -6.37 20.34
CA TRP A 482 30.11 -5.82 19.11
C TRP A 482 28.90 -4.92 19.34
N LYS A 483 28.32 -4.91 20.56
CA LYS A 483 27.23 -3.98 20.94
C LYS A 483 27.73 -2.60 21.34
N LYS A 484 29.02 -2.45 21.69
CA LYS A 484 29.56 -1.16 22.13
C LYS A 484 29.75 -0.29 20.90
N THR A 485 28.82 0.64 20.67
CA THR A 485 29.00 1.73 19.70
C THR A 485 30.31 2.46 20.02
N PRO A 486 31.12 2.87 19.04
CA PRO A 486 32.27 3.72 19.33
C PRO A 486 31.74 4.99 19.98
N THR A 487 32.07 5.24 21.24
CA THR A 487 31.92 6.55 21.84
C THR A 487 32.83 7.51 21.06
N PRO A 488 32.34 8.61 20.50
CA PRO A 488 33.22 9.62 19.94
C PRO A 488 33.98 10.23 21.12
N THR A 489 35.24 9.84 21.29
CA THR A 489 36.14 10.49 22.23
C THR A 489 36.45 11.87 21.68
N SER A 490 35.89 12.89 22.33
CA SER A 490 36.38 14.26 22.23
C SER A 490 37.77 14.32 22.85
N SER A 491 38.81 14.10 22.06
CA SER A 491 40.19 14.40 22.48
C SER A 491 40.92 15.02 21.29
N SER A 492 41.13 16.32 21.41
CA SER A 492 41.92 17.19 20.54
C SER A 492 43.42 16.97 20.75
N ASP A 493 43.92 15.75 20.55
CA ASP A 493 45.35 15.48 20.63
C ASP A 493 45.90 14.92 19.33
N SER A 494 46.67 15.76 18.65
CA SER A 494 47.49 15.44 17.49
C SER A 494 48.71 14.64 17.93
N SER A 495 48.65 13.32 17.87
CA SER A 495 49.83 12.46 17.89
C SER A 495 49.54 11.12 17.19
N PRO A 496 50.36 10.68 16.22
CA PRO A 496 50.17 9.40 15.56
C PRO A 496 50.78 8.30 16.43
N LYS A 497 49.95 7.52 17.11
CA LYS A 497 50.36 6.22 17.67
C LYS A 497 49.56 5.08 17.07
N SER A 498 50.34 4.08 16.67
CA SER A 498 50.05 2.85 15.96
C SER A 498 48.79 2.08 16.39
N SER A 499 48.03 1.65 15.38
CA SER A 499 47.33 0.37 15.25
C SER A 499 47.11 -0.46 16.53
N ASN A 500 45.94 -0.27 17.16
CA ASN A 500 45.06 -1.32 17.72
C ASN A 500 43.96 -0.68 18.60
N ALA A 501 43.36 0.42 18.15
CA ALA A 501 42.12 0.90 18.73
C ALA A 501 41.02 -0.12 18.38
N LEU A 502 40.67 -0.98 19.34
CA LEU A 502 39.54 -1.90 19.25
C LEU A 502 38.27 -1.10 18.92
N SER A 503 37.93 -1.09 17.63
CA SER A 503 36.69 -0.55 17.11
C SER A 503 35.55 -1.43 17.64
N GLY A 504 34.90 -1.00 18.72
CA GLY A 504 33.64 -1.57 19.16
C GLY A 504 32.63 -1.43 18.03
N GLY A 505 32.34 -2.53 17.34
CA GLY A 505 31.46 -2.55 16.19
C GLY A 505 31.39 -3.94 15.59
N GLU A 506 30.20 -4.31 15.09
CA GLU A 506 30.01 -5.56 14.39
C GLU A 506 30.88 -5.62 13.11
N PRO A 507 31.63 -6.72 12.86
CA PRO A 507 32.46 -6.84 11.68
C PRO A 507 31.68 -6.67 10.37
N ALA A 508 32.23 -5.92 9.42
CA ALA A 508 31.56 -5.60 8.16
C ALA A 508 31.20 -6.84 7.31
N TRP A 509 32.03 -7.89 7.36
CA TRP A 509 31.76 -9.15 6.66
C TRP A 509 30.53 -9.86 7.22
N LEU A 510 30.28 -9.77 8.53
CA LEU A 510 29.14 -10.39 9.20
C LEU A 510 27.83 -9.73 8.74
N ILE A 511 27.80 -8.39 8.74
CA ILE A 511 26.68 -7.59 8.23
C ILE A 511 26.42 -7.94 6.76
N ARG A 512 27.47 -8.09 5.95
CA ARG A 512 27.34 -8.45 4.53
C ARG A 512 26.77 -9.87 4.37
N THR A 513 27.24 -10.84 5.14
CA THR A 513 26.71 -12.22 5.12
C THR A 513 25.25 -12.27 5.53
N GLU A 514 24.85 -11.58 6.60
CA GLU A 514 23.45 -11.45 7.00
C GLU A 514 22.59 -10.87 5.87
N ARG A 515 23.13 -9.86 5.17
CA ARG A 515 22.42 -9.24 4.06
C ARG A 515 22.22 -10.20 2.90
N ILE A 516 23.27 -10.93 2.51
CA ILE A 516 23.22 -11.94 1.45
C ILE A 516 22.18 -13.02 1.79
N LEU A 517 22.25 -13.58 3.01
CA LEU A 517 21.35 -14.65 3.43
C LEU A 517 19.89 -14.19 3.49
N GLY A 518 19.62 -13.01 4.06
CA GLY A 518 18.26 -12.47 4.09
C GLY A 518 17.72 -12.13 2.69
N PHE A 519 18.58 -11.63 1.81
CA PHE A 519 18.20 -11.31 0.43
C PHE A 519 17.89 -12.59 -0.35
N ALA A 520 18.76 -13.59 -0.26
CA ALA A 520 18.55 -14.91 -0.87
C ALA A 520 17.27 -15.58 -0.33
N TRP A 521 17.06 -15.56 0.99
CA TRP A 521 15.85 -16.09 1.63
C TRP A 521 14.57 -15.48 1.05
N THR A 522 14.55 -14.15 0.85
CA THR A 522 13.39 -13.44 0.30
C THR A 522 13.02 -14.01 -1.06
N TRP A 523 13.99 -14.16 -1.97
CA TRP A 523 13.73 -14.64 -3.34
C TRP A 523 13.47 -16.15 -3.41
N ILE A 524 14.14 -16.95 -2.58
CA ILE A 524 13.89 -18.39 -2.51
C ILE A 524 12.47 -18.65 -2.01
N TRP A 525 12.04 -17.98 -0.94
CA TRP A 525 10.70 -18.14 -0.39
C TRP A 525 9.61 -17.67 -1.35
N LEU A 526 9.78 -16.48 -1.94
CA LEU A 526 8.82 -15.95 -2.91
C LEU A 526 8.79 -16.81 -4.17
N GLY A 527 9.94 -17.27 -4.68
CA GLY A 527 10.02 -18.14 -5.84
C GLY A 527 9.35 -19.50 -5.60
N TRP A 528 9.55 -20.09 -4.43
CA TRP A 528 8.88 -21.35 -4.07
C TRP A 528 7.36 -21.17 -3.93
N THR A 529 6.92 -20.08 -3.29
CA THR A 529 5.49 -19.78 -3.15
C THR A 529 4.84 -19.26 -4.44
N ALA A 530 5.61 -18.74 -5.40
CA ALA A 530 5.07 -18.13 -6.62
C ALA A 530 4.22 -19.10 -7.45
N ARG A 531 4.44 -20.42 -7.36
CA ARG A 531 3.71 -21.44 -8.14
C ARG A 531 2.19 -21.25 -8.13
N TRP A 532 1.60 -21.04 -6.95
CA TRP A 532 0.14 -20.92 -6.80
C TRP A 532 -0.39 -19.67 -7.51
N PHE A 533 0.38 -18.59 -7.48
CA PHE A 533 0.01 -17.35 -8.12
C PHE A 533 0.23 -17.40 -9.64
N VAL A 534 1.39 -17.88 -10.08
CA VAL A 534 1.79 -17.91 -11.49
C VAL A 534 0.94 -18.89 -12.29
N GLU A 535 0.80 -20.12 -11.80
CA GLU A 535 -0.05 -21.14 -12.40
C GLU A 535 -1.52 -20.76 -12.32
N GLY A 536 -1.97 -20.25 -11.16
CA GLY A 536 -3.34 -19.79 -10.96
C GLY A 536 -3.73 -18.72 -11.97
N MET A 537 -2.93 -17.66 -12.12
CA MET A 537 -3.21 -16.57 -13.07
C MET A 537 -3.24 -17.04 -14.52
N ALA A 538 -2.34 -17.97 -14.90
CA ALA A 538 -2.35 -18.56 -16.23
C ALA A 538 -3.64 -19.37 -16.47
N GLN A 539 -3.98 -20.30 -15.57
CA GLN A 539 -5.17 -21.16 -15.68
C GLN A 539 -6.49 -20.37 -15.63
N LEU A 540 -6.53 -19.23 -14.95
CA LEU A 540 -7.65 -18.30 -14.97
C LEU A 540 -7.81 -17.56 -16.31
N GLY A 541 -6.87 -17.73 -17.24
CA GLY A 541 -6.91 -17.12 -18.57
C GLY A 541 -6.48 -15.65 -18.59
N ASN A 542 -5.84 -15.15 -17.53
CA ASN A 542 -5.44 -13.74 -17.41
C ASN A 542 -4.39 -13.30 -18.46
N TYR A 543 -3.73 -14.26 -19.10
CA TYR A 543 -2.73 -14.01 -20.15
C TYR A 543 -3.12 -14.61 -21.50
N ARG A 544 -4.32 -15.19 -21.61
CA ARG A 544 -4.75 -15.89 -22.82
C ARG A 544 -4.93 -14.91 -23.99
N ARG A 545 -4.42 -15.31 -25.15
CA ARG A 545 -4.47 -14.59 -26.43
C ARG A 545 -5.06 -15.48 -27.52
N GLY A 546 -5.49 -14.89 -28.63
CA GLY A 546 -6.20 -15.57 -29.70
C GLY A 546 -7.73 -15.55 -29.51
N GLU A 547 -8.45 -16.36 -30.29
CA GLU A 547 -9.92 -16.53 -30.21
C GLU A 547 -10.75 -15.24 -30.42
N GLY A 548 -10.27 -14.33 -31.29
CA GLY A 548 -10.95 -13.06 -31.58
C GLY A 548 -10.69 -11.94 -30.56
N ARG A 549 -9.73 -12.13 -29.64
CA ARG A 549 -9.23 -11.07 -28.75
C ARG A 549 -8.34 -10.09 -29.52
N GLU A 550 -8.48 -8.80 -29.23
CA GLU A 550 -7.73 -7.73 -29.91
C GLU A 550 -6.23 -7.79 -29.57
N GLU A 551 -5.42 -7.53 -30.59
CA GLU A 551 -3.96 -7.50 -30.51
C GLU A 551 -3.47 -6.06 -30.27
N PHE A 552 -2.45 -5.91 -29.45
CA PHE A 552 -1.89 -4.61 -29.09
C PHE A 552 -0.51 -4.45 -29.70
N TRP A 553 -0.18 -3.23 -30.11
CA TRP A 553 1.14 -2.94 -30.66
C TRP A 553 2.25 -3.34 -29.67
N SER A 554 3.30 -4.00 -30.17
CA SER A 554 4.47 -4.41 -29.41
C SER A 554 5.76 -4.15 -30.17
N LEU A 555 6.69 -3.45 -29.51
CA LEU A 555 8.02 -3.18 -30.03
C LEU A 555 8.84 -4.46 -30.08
N PHE A 556 8.93 -5.16 -28.94
CA PHE A 556 9.73 -6.38 -28.84
C PHE A 556 9.10 -7.55 -29.58
N GLY A 557 7.77 -7.60 -29.69
CA GLY A 557 7.06 -8.54 -30.57
C GLY A 557 7.50 -8.38 -32.02
N GLY A 558 7.53 -7.14 -32.52
CA GLY A 558 7.98 -6.82 -33.88
C GLY A 558 9.46 -7.10 -34.10
N LEU A 559 10.32 -6.60 -33.23
CA LEU A 559 11.78 -6.68 -33.38
C LEU A 559 12.34 -8.10 -33.21
N ILE A 560 11.80 -8.89 -32.29
CA ILE A 560 12.32 -10.24 -31.98
C ILE A 560 11.59 -11.32 -32.76
N TYR A 561 10.27 -11.20 -32.92
CA TYR A 561 9.40 -12.27 -33.44
C TYR A 561 8.69 -11.91 -34.75
N GLY A 562 8.90 -10.70 -35.30
CA GLY A 562 8.20 -10.23 -36.50
C GLY A 562 6.70 -9.95 -36.29
N LYS A 563 6.22 -9.90 -35.03
CA LYS A 563 4.82 -9.71 -34.68
C LYS A 563 4.59 -8.35 -34.03
N TRP A 564 4.23 -7.35 -34.83
CA TRP A 564 4.01 -5.98 -34.36
C TRP A 564 2.75 -5.81 -33.53
N TYR A 565 1.83 -6.77 -33.56
CA TYR A 565 0.58 -6.80 -32.78
C TYR A 565 0.48 -8.16 -32.08
N ILE A 566 0.29 -8.16 -30.75
CA ILE A 566 0.26 -9.35 -29.88
C ILE A 566 -0.69 -9.23 -28.67
#